data_AF-A0A935JWP8-F1
#
_entry.id   AF-A0A935JWP8-F1
#
_cell.length_a   1.000
_cell.length_b   1.000
_cell.length_c   1.000
_cell.angle_alpha   90.00
_cell.angle_beta   90.00
_cell.angle_gamma   90.00
#
_symmetry.space_group_name_H-M   'P 1'
#
loop_
_entity.id
_entity.type
_entity.pdbx_description
1 polymer ?
#
loop_
_entity_poly.entity_id
_entity_poly.type
_entity_poly.pdbx_seq_one_letter_code
_entity_poly.pdbx_strand_id
1 'polypeptide(L)'
;MQSAAETLQFPSRLSAIKATSSDTTTVSANATYNTSIGSYGVEVTQLASAQKSFPVAYNAGTTFSQGTLNFTVGGVSAPPIDLNGQASYTLAEIGSQINNAKIGVTATVITTSTGQQRMVLTGDKTGAGNSFLLTSSLTPSGAQTSLASFDTSTVGLMRTAAQDGKMKIDGIEISSRSNSFTTGENGLTLTAVKLGSSTITVQNDSAKIVSAAQAFVDSFNEVAKLIKSNSSYDASTKTSQALTGDSSTRSVLSTLGNARTTTPDTLSTAAFKTLGELGITIQQSGLLKLDETKLNKAISTSASDVVKTLSAYGQSIGTAVMTMQDTGGVVFNRINSLKSSVSHFTDSKEAMENRVSLIEKRYRAQFTALDKYMSAMNETSTSLTQQLKALTSSSN
;
A
#
# COMPACT_ATOMS: atom_id res chain seq x y z
N MET A 1 -13.57 -10.02 -1.50
CA MET A 1 -14.47 -10.09 -0.34
C MET A 1 -13.75 -9.85 0.98
N GLN A 2 -12.72 -10.63 1.34
CA GLN A 2 -11.95 -10.42 2.59
C GLN A 2 -11.48 -8.97 2.76
N SER A 3 -10.82 -8.39 1.76
CA SER A 3 -10.34 -7.00 1.82
C SER A 3 -11.46 -5.97 2.00
N ALA A 4 -12.65 -6.24 1.44
CA ALA A 4 -13.83 -5.37 1.62
C ALA A 4 -14.39 -5.51 3.05
N ALA A 5 -14.45 -6.74 3.58
CA ALA A 5 -14.86 -7.00 4.95
C ALA A 5 -13.90 -6.36 5.98
N GLU A 6 -12.59 -6.42 5.74
CA GLU A 6 -11.58 -5.74 6.58
C GLU A 6 -11.71 -4.21 6.50
N THR A 7 -12.02 -3.66 5.32
CA THR A 7 -12.22 -2.21 5.16
C THR A 7 -13.43 -1.74 5.96
N LEU A 8 -14.51 -2.53 6.03
CA LEU A 8 -15.63 -2.25 6.90
C LEU A 8 -15.27 -2.46 8.38
N GLN A 9 -14.58 -3.55 8.71
CA GLN A 9 -14.21 -3.91 10.08
C GLN A 9 -13.42 -2.82 10.78
N PHE A 10 -12.47 -2.18 10.09
CA PHE A 10 -11.57 -1.20 10.69
C PHE A 10 -11.95 0.23 10.30
N PRO A 11 -12.50 1.05 11.24
CA PRO A 11 -12.85 2.44 10.97
C PRO A 11 -11.68 3.29 10.45
N SER A 12 -10.45 2.94 10.85
CA SER A 12 -9.22 3.57 10.33
C SER A 12 -9.04 3.37 8.82
N ARG A 13 -9.39 2.18 8.30
CA ARG A 13 -9.33 1.89 6.86
C ARG A 13 -10.50 2.49 6.10
N LEU A 14 -11.68 2.54 6.72
CA LEU A 14 -12.83 3.24 6.16
C LEU A 14 -12.56 4.74 6.01
N SER A 15 -11.82 5.34 6.97
CA SER A 15 -11.44 6.76 6.96
C SER A 15 -12.64 7.67 6.70
N ALA A 16 -13.76 7.38 7.37
CA ALA A 16 -15.06 8.04 7.20
C ALA A 16 -15.12 9.45 7.83
N ILE A 17 -14.00 10.08 8.15
CA ILE A 17 -13.95 11.45 8.65
C ILE A 17 -13.26 12.33 7.61
N LYS A 18 -13.83 13.49 7.35
CA LYS A 18 -13.31 14.50 6.43
C LYS A 18 -13.24 15.84 7.14
N ALA A 19 -12.10 16.51 6.99
CA ALA A 19 -11.95 17.92 7.34
C ALA A 19 -12.01 18.76 6.06
N THR A 20 -12.79 19.84 6.10
CA THR A 20 -12.88 20.82 5.02
C THR A 20 -12.59 22.20 5.56
N SER A 21 -11.75 22.95 4.86
CA SER A 21 -11.46 24.35 5.15
C SER A 21 -12.38 25.26 4.34
N SER A 22 -12.85 26.34 4.96
CA SER A 22 -13.58 27.41 4.27
C SER A 22 -12.68 28.16 3.28
N ASP A 23 -11.36 28.16 3.49
CA ASP A 23 -10.37 28.76 2.60
C ASP A 23 -9.07 27.94 2.60
N THR A 24 -8.97 27.05 1.62
CA THR A 24 -7.79 26.20 1.42
C THR A 24 -6.53 26.97 1.00
N THR A 25 -6.66 28.24 0.60
CA THR A 25 -5.51 29.09 0.28
C THR A 25 -4.87 29.71 1.52
N THR A 26 -5.59 29.68 2.65
CA THR A 26 -5.11 30.14 3.97
C THR A 26 -4.70 28.94 4.83
N VAL A 27 -5.59 27.94 5.00
CA VAL A 27 -5.32 26.73 5.76
C VAL A 27 -5.92 25.51 5.06
N SER A 28 -5.14 24.45 4.90
CA SER A 28 -5.68 23.12 4.56
C SER A 28 -5.78 22.24 5.81
N ALA A 29 -6.72 21.30 5.81
CA ALA A 29 -6.99 20.44 6.96
C ALA A 29 -7.09 18.98 6.55
N ASN A 30 -6.55 18.10 7.38
CA ASN A 30 -6.66 16.65 7.25
C ASN A 30 -7.05 16.06 8.61
N ALA A 31 -8.06 15.20 8.63
CA ALA A 31 -8.52 14.53 9.85
C ALA A 31 -8.27 13.03 9.76
N THR A 32 -7.93 12.42 10.89
CA THR A 32 -7.89 10.97 11.06
C THR A 32 -9.25 10.46 11.52
N TYR A 33 -9.42 9.13 11.54
CA TYR A 33 -10.70 8.48 11.86
C TYR A 33 -11.19 8.74 13.30
N ASN A 34 -10.31 9.14 14.21
CA ASN A 34 -10.63 9.44 15.61
C ASN A 34 -10.83 10.95 15.87
N THR A 35 -10.74 11.79 14.84
CA THR A 35 -10.95 13.24 15.01
C THR A 35 -12.39 13.55 15.37
N SER A 36 -12.56 14.35 16.40
CA SER A 36 -13.87 14.82 16.85
C SER A 36 -14.55 15.69 15.79
N ILE A 37 -15.80 15.33 15.47
CA ILE A 37 -16.66 16.08 14.57
C ILE A 37 -17.03 17.41 15.20
N GLY A 38 -16.95 18.48 14.42
CA GLY A 38 -17.18 19.83 14.90
C GLY A 38 -16.74 20.88 13.89
N SER A 39 -16.98 22.14 14.24
CA SER A 39 -16.48 23.29 13.50
C SER A 39 -15.47 24.01 14.38
N TYR A 40 -14.29 24.27 13.84
CA TYR A 40 -13.18 24.93 14.53
C TYR A 40 -12.85 26.23 13.82
N GLY A 41 -12.89 27.35 14.54
CA GLY A 41 -12.43 28.64 14.06
C GLY A 41 -10.91 28.70 14.11
N VAL A 42 -10.26 28.92 12.96
CA VAL A 42 -8.80 28.94 12.85
C VAL A 42 -8.32 30.31 12.41
N GLU A 43 -7.30 30.83 13.08
CA GLU A 43 -6.64 32.09 12.74
C GLU A 43 -5.13 31.86 12.64
N VAL A 44 -4.55 32.01 11.46
CA VAL A 44 -3.10 31.96 11.26
C VAL A 44 -2.53 33.34 11.54
N THR A 45 -1.82 33.48 12.65
CA THR A 45 -1.22 34.75 13.09
C THR A 45 0.24 34.89 12.65
N GLN A 46 0.95 33.77 12.46
CA GLN A 46 2.34 33.77 11.98
C GLN A 46 2.67 32.48 11.23
N LEU A 47 3.41 32.57 10.14
CA LEU A 47 3.97 31.39 9.45
C LEU A 47 5.35 31.05 10.00
N ALA A 48 5.62 29.76 10.09
CA ALA A 48 6.95 29.27 10.39
C ALA A 48 7.89 29.64 9.24
N SER A 49 9.02 30.25 9.58
CA SER A 49 10.05 30.65 8.62
C SER A 49 11.42 30.13 9.05
N ALA A 50 12.24 29.79 8.06
CA ALA A 50 13.62 29.40 8.27
C ALA A 50 14.50 30.65 8.33
N GLN A 51 15.61 30.54 9.06
CA GLN A 51 16.57 31.63 9.10
C GLN A 51 17.15 31.86 7.70
N LYS A 52 17.26 33.14 7.32
CA LYS A 52 18.01 33.58 6.15
C LYS A 52 19.06 34.61 6.57
N SER A 53 20.30 34.31 6.23
CA SER A 53 21.46 35.15 6.51
C SER A 53 22.19 35.41 5.20
N PHE A 54 22.59 36.65 4.97
CA PHE A 54 23.43 36.99 3.83
C PHE A 54 24.46 38.06 4.20
N PRO A 55 25.71 37.95 3.73
CA PRO A 55 26.77 38.91 3.93
C PRO A 55 26.59 40.13 3.00
N VAL A 56 27.61 40.98 2.95
CA VAL A 56 27.77 42.02 1.92
C VAL A 56 27.87 41.42 0.52
N ALA A 57 27.66 42.26 -0.51
CA ALA A 57 27.89 41.85 -1.89
C ALA A 57 29.38 41.97 -2.24
N TYR A 58 29.85 41.10 -3.13
CA TYR A 58 31.23 41.02 -3.61
C TYR A 58 31.28 41.26 -5.11
N ASN A 59 32.39 41.78 -5.64
CA ASN A 59 32.60 41.84 -7.07
C ASN A 59 32.75 40.42 -7.65
N ALA A 60 32.27 40.19 -8.87
CA ALA A 60 32.45 38.90 -9.53
C ALA A 60 33.96 38.57 -9.65
N GLY A 61 34.33 37.32 -9.36
CA GLY A 61 35.73 36.88 -9.37
C GLY A 61 36.51 37.19 -8.10
N THR A 62 35.88 37.77 -7.06
CA THR A 62 36.51 37.91 -5.74
C THR A 62 36.89 36.53 -5.21
N THR A 63 38.14 36.39 -4.78
CA THR A 63 38.68 35.16 -4.19
C THR A 63 38.86 35.30 -2.68
N PHE A 64 38.73 34.16 -2.01
CA PHE A 64 38.77 34.03 -0.57
C PHE A 64 39.81 32.99 -0.16
N SER A 65 40.47 33.25 0.98
CA SER A 65 41.54 32.40 1.50
C SER A 65 41.05 31.05 2.03
N GLN A 66 41.99 30.12 2.17
CA GLN A 66 41.78 28.86 2.88
C GLN A 66 41.38 29.07 4.36
N GLY A 67 40.77 28.05 4.96
CA GLY A 67 40.39 28.05 6.38
C GLY A 67 39.23 27.10 6.69
N THR A 68 38.56 27.32 7.80
CA THR A 68 37.45 26.46 8.25
C THR A 68 36.18 27.27 8.49
N LEU A 69 35.05 26.72 8.07
CA LEU A 69 33.72 27.22 8.41
C LEU A 69 33.09 26.31 9.47
N ASN A 70 32.69 26.89 10.60
CA ASN A 70 32.03 26.17 11.68
C ASN A 70 30.57 26.60 11.77
N PHE A 71 29.67 25.62 11.67
CA PHE A 71 28.24 25.84 11.81
C PHE A 71 27.73 25.26 13.12
N THR A 72 26.80 25.96 13.74
CA THR A 72 25.93 25.41 14.79
C THR A 72 24.49 25.55 14.31
N VAL A 73 23.79 24.44 14.11
CA VAL A 73 22.42 24.41 13.56
C VAL A 73 21.48 23.82 14.61
N GLY A 74 20.45 24.56 14.98
CA GLY A 74 19.50 24.16 16.03
C GLY A 74 20.17 23.90 17.38
N GLY A 75 21.24 24.65 17.70
CA GLY A 75 22.02 24.48 18.93
C GLY A 75 23.02 23.32 18.92
N VAL A 76 23.13 22.58 17.82
CA VAL A 76 24.08 21.47 17.67
C VAL A 76 25.22 21.88 16.74
N SER A 77 26.46 21.69 17.16
CA SER A 77 27.63 21.94 16.32
C SER A 77 27.72 20.91 15.19
N ALA A 78 27.81 21.40 13.95
CA ALA A 78 28.01 20.59 12.77
C ALA A 78 29.51 20.33 12.53
N PRO A 79 29.87 19.26 11.79
CA PRO A 79 31.25 19.03 11.39
C PRO A 79 31.84 20.26 10.68
N PRO A 80 33.10 20.64 10.97
CA PRO A 80 33.75 21.77 10.32
C PRO A 80 33.86 21.52 8.81
N ILE A 81 33.56 22.54 8.01
CA ILE A 81 33.80 22.51 6.58
C ILE A 81 35.21 23.04 6.32
N ASP A 82 36.06 22.17 5.79
CA ASP A 82 37.44 22.46 5.51
C ASP A 82 37.62 23.02 4.08
N LEU A 83 38.19 24.22 3.98
CA LEU A 83 38.55 24.91 2.75
C LEU A 83 40.08 24.97 2.57
N ASN A 84 40.81 23.88 2.83
CA ASN A 84 42.27 23.79 2.63
C ASN A 84 42.70 23.01 1.38
N GLY A 85 41.75 22.58 0.53
CA GLY A 85 42.04 21.80 -0.68
C GLY A 85 42.57 22.60 -1.88
N GLN A 86 42.51 23.93 -1.82
CA GLN A 86 42.96 24.86 -2.87
C GLN A 86 43.50 26.15 -2.25
N ALA A 87 44.34 26.89 -2.98
CA ALA A 87 44.95 28.13 -2.51
C ALA A 87 43.95 29.28 -2.32
N SER A 88 42.86 29.28 -3.09
CA SER A 88 41.80 30.30 -3.02
C SER A 88 40.47 29.74 -3.54
N TYR A 89 39.35 30.22 -2.99
CA TYR A 89 38.00 29.82 -3.39
C TYR A 89 37.18 31.01 -3.86
N THR A 90 36.30 30.81 -4.84
CA THR A 90 35.26 31.75 -5.23
C THR A 90 34.02 31.60 -4.35
N LEU A 91 33.13 32.60 -4.34
CA LEU A 91 31.88 32.55 -3.58
C LEU A 91 31.00 31.35 -3.96
N ALA A 92 30.99 30.96 -5.23
CA ALA A 92 30.24 29.80 -5.73
C ALA A 92 30.83 28.47 -5.26
N GLU A 93 32.15 28.35 -5.22
CA GLU A 93 32.84 27.16 -4.71
C GLU A 93 32.61 26.98 -3.21
N ILE A 94 32.67 28.07 -2.43
CA ILE A 94 32.33 28.03 -1.00
C ILE A 94 30.88 27.59 -0.79
N GLY A 95 29.94 28.14 -1.57
CA GLY A 95 28.53 27.72 -1.52
C GLY A 95 28.36 26.24 -1.83
N SER A 96 29.11 25.73 -2.80
CA SER A 96 29.11 24.30 -3.16
C SER A 96 29.65 23.43 -2.03
N GLN A 97 30.72 23.84 -1.33
CA GLN A 97 31.24 23.13 -0.16
C GLN A 97 30.22 23.07 0.98
N ILE A 98 29.49 24.17 1.24
CA ILE A 98 28.41 24.22 2.23
C ILE A 98 27.29 23.23 1.88
N ASN A 99 26.83 23.24 0.62
CA ASN A 99 25.77 22.34 0.16
C ASN A 99 26.20 20.86 0.18
N ASN A 100 27.46 20.57 -0.16
CA ASN A 100 28.02 19.21 -0.14
C ASN A 100 28.14 18.65 1.28
N ALA A 101 28.36 19.51 2.28
CA ALA A 101 28.47 19.11 3.68
C ALA A 101 27.13 18.62 4.27
N LYS A 102 25.98 18.97 3.66
CA LYS A 102 24.63 18.54 4.07
C LYS A 102 24.33 18.77 5.56
N ILE A 103 24.76 19.92 6.08
CA ILE A 103 24.71 20.28 7.49
C ILE A 103 23.37 20.91 7.93
N GLY A 104 22.35 20.93 7.09
CA GLY A 104 21.06 21.57 7.40
C GLY A 104 20.98 23.06 7.02
N VAL A 105 21.93 23.54 6.21
CA VAL A 105 21.97 24.90 5.66
C VAL A 105 22.28 24.80 4.17
N THR A 106 21.47 25.47 3.36
CA THR A 106 21.65 25.59 1.91
C THR A 106 22.23 26.97 1.57
N ALA A 107 23.29 26.98 0.76
CA ALA A 107 23.93 28.18 0.25
C ALA A 107 23.58 28.41 -1.24
N THR A 108 23.10 29.60 -1.56
CA THR A 108 22.81 30.01 -2.94
C THR A 108 23.55 31.30 -3.25
N VAL A 109 24.26 31.38 -4.38
CA VAL A 109 24.88 32.63 -4.84
C VAL A 109 23.95 33.32 -5.83
N ILE A 110 23.60 34.57 -5.53
CA ILE A 110 22.76 35.43 -6.35
C ILE A 110 23.63 36.53 -6.94
N THR A 111 23.59 36.70 -8.27
CA THR A 111 24.21 37.83 -8.96
C THR A 111 23.19 38.96 -9.08
N THR A 112 23.54 40.16 -8.63
CA THR A 112 22.70 41.36 -8.71
C THR A 112 22.71 41.94 -10.13
N SER A 113 21.76 42.83 -10.44
CA SER A 113 21.72 43.58 -11.71
C SER A 113 22.97 44.42 -11.97
N THR A 114 23.73 44.74 -10.92
CA THR A 114 25.01 45.48 -10.97
C THR A 114 26.22 44.56 -11.19
N GLY A 115 26.02 43.25 -11.37
CA GLY A 115 27.10 42.27 -11.60
C GLY A 115 27.84 41.81 -10.34
N GLN A 116 27.42 42.26 -9.15
CA GLN A 116 27.97 41.80 -7.87
C GLN A 116 27.33 40.48 -7.45
N GLN A 117 28.06 39.65 -6.70
CA GLN A 117 27.61 38.37 -6.20
C GLN A 117 27.36 38.42 -4.69
N ARG A 118 26.28 37.77 -4.24
CA ARG A 118 25.93 37.63 -2.82
C ARG A 118 25.51 36.20 -2.52
N MET A 119 26.09 35.61 -1.48
CA MET A 119 25.65 34.32 -0.99
C MET A 119 24.47 34.51 -0.03
N VAL A 120 23.44 33.67 -0.16
CA VAL A 120 22.32 33.60 0.77
C VAL A 120 22.37 32.22 1.41
N LEU A 121 22.51 32.20 2.73
CA LEU A 121 22.41 30.99 3.54
C LEU A 121 20.98 30.89 4.05
N THR A 122 20.35 29.74 3.78
CA THR A 122 18.98 29.43 4.24
C THR A 122 19.03 28.15 5.06
N GLY A 123 18.46 28.17 6.26
CA GLY A 123 18.29 26.95 7.05
C GLY A 123 17.28 26.03 6.39
N ASP A 124 17.50 24.72 6.44
CA ASP A 124 16.62 23.74 5.78
C ASP A 124 15.30 23.53 6.54
N LYS A 125 15.23 23.97 7.81
CA LYS A 125 14.06 23.84 8.69
C LYS A 125 13.57 25.20 9.16
N THR A 126 12.25 25.36 9.22
CA THR A 126 11.61 26.53 9.83
C THR A 126 11.55 26.38 11.36
N GLY A 127 11.22 27.46 12.06
CA GLY A 127 11.02 27.43 13.52
C GLY A 127 12.19 28.02 14.30
N ALA A 128 11.88 28.73 15.38
CA ALA A 128 12.84 29.49 16.17
C ALA A 128 13.98 28.64 16.73
N GLY A 129 13.70 27.36 17.04
CA GLY A 129 14.68 26.39 17.51
C GLY A 129 15.62 25.84 16.43
N ASN A 130 15.42 26.17 15.15
CA ASN A 130 16.24 25.70 14.02
C ASN A 130 17.12 26.83 13.43
N SER A 131 17.45 27.84 14.25
CA SER A 131 18.42 28.87 13.87
C SER A 131 19.80 28.26 13.64
N PHE A 132 20.61 28.93 12.80
CA PHE A 132 22.00 28.56 12.60
C PHE A 132 22.94 29.72 12.90
N LEU A 133 24.11 29.38 13.41
CA LEU A 133 25.24 30.27 13.62
C LEU A 133 26.39 29.79 12.73
N LEU A 134 27.01 30.71 12.00
CA LEU A 134 28.24 30.51 11.26
C LEU A 134 29.35 31.31 11.91
N THR A 135 30.48 30.67 12.19
CA THR A 135 31.75 31.32 12.54
C THR A 135 32.83 30.89 11.54
N SER A 136 33.70 31.81 11.18
CA SER A 136 34.73 31.60 10.15
C SER A 136 36.11 31.86 10.73
N SER A 137 37.06 30.96 10.49
CA SER A 137 38.47 31.12 10.86
C SER A 137 39.36 31.53 9.68
N LEU A 138 38.77 31.95 8.55
CA LEU A 138 39.51 32.29 7.34
C LEU A 138 40.35 33.56 7.55
N THR A 139 41.67 33.40 7.43
CA THR A 139 42.64 34.51 7.51
C THR A 139 43.05 34.98 6.11
N PRO A 140 42.75 36.22 5.71
CA PRO A 140 43.11 36.75 4.39
C PRO A 140 44.63 36.71 4.14
N SER A 141 45.04 36.46 2.89
CA SER A 141 46.43 36.65 2.45
C SER A 141 46.50 37.26 1.05
N GLY A 142 47.41 38.21 0.83
CA GLY A 142 47.58 38.90 -0.45
C GLY A 142 46.34 39.73 -0.87
N ALA A 143 45.89 39.57 -2.12
CA ALA A 143 44.71 40.25 -2.68
C ALA A 143 43.36 39.58 -2.31
N GLN A 144 43.38 38.56 -1.44
CA GLN A 144 42.19 37.82 -1.06
C GLN A 144 41.36 38.58 -0.02
N THR A 145 40.03 38.42 -0.09
CA THR A 145 39.11 39.06 0.86
C THR A 145 38.87 38.17 2.09
N SER A 146 38.48 38.78 3.21
CA SER A 146 38.05 38.06 4.42
C SER A 146 36.62 37.55 4.29
N LEU A 147 36.38 36.31 4.71
CA LEU A 147 35.02 35.79 4.96
C LEU A 147 34.49 36.14 6.36
N ALA A 148 35.17 36.97 7.15
CA ALA A 148 34.65 37.40 8.46
C ALA A 148 33.28 38.08 8.34
N SER A 149 32.91 38.62 7.16
CA SER A 149 31.57 39.14 6.90
C SER A 149 30.46 38.06 6.88
N PHE A 150 30.80 36.79 7.01
CA PHE A 150 29.86 35.68 7.13
C PHE A 150 29.69 35.21 8.56
N ASP A 151 30.44 35.78 9.51
CA ASP A 151 30.27 35.51 10.93
C ASP A 151 28.94 36.08 11.42
N THR A 152 27.94 35.22 11.49
CA THR A 152 26.58 35.59 11.90
C THR A 152 26.47 35.84 13.40
N SER A 153 27.54 35.68 14.19
CA SER A 153 27.57 36.10 15.60
C SER A 153 27.51 37.63 15.74
N THR A 154 27.93 38.34 14.71
CA THR A 154 27.88 39.81 14.64
C THR A 154 26.48 40.29 14.25
N VAL A 155 25.87 41.12 15.11
CA VAL A 155 24.56 41.74 14.87
C VAL A 155 24.60 42.57 13.59
N GLY A 156 23.88 42.17 12.54
CA GLY A 156 23.83 42.91 11.27
C GLY A 156 23.81 42.07 9.99
N LEU A 157 24.01 40.75 10.09
CA LEU A 157 24.00 39.82 8.93
C LEU A 157 22.78 38.88 8.90
N MET A 158 22.06 38.81 10.02
CA MET A 158 20.78 38.14 10.14
C MET A 158 19.69 39.02 9.52
N ARG A 159 18.99 38.48 8.53
CA ARG A 159 18.03 39.25 7.70
C ARG A 159 16.61 38.76 7.92
N THR A 160 16.46 37.45 8.13
CA THR A 160 15.21 36.85 8.59
C THR A 160 15.56 35.84 9.68
N ALA A 161 15.05 36.06 10.89
CA ALA A 161 15.17 35.10 11.97
C ALA A 161 14.35 33.84 11.65
N ALA A 162 14.80 32.67 12.11
CA ALA A 162 13.89 31.53 12.13
C ALA A 162 12.77 31.84 13.13
N GLN A 163 11.52 31.61 12.74
CA GLN A 163 10.35 31.85 13.57
C GLN A 163 9.43 30.64 13.54
N ASP A 164 8.81 30.35 14.68
CA ASP A 164 7.75 29.35 14.78
C ASP A 164 6.47 29.86 14.13
N GLY A 165 5.70 28.95 13.56
CA GLY A 165 4.34 29.23 13.14
C GLY A 165 3.45 29.39 14.36
N LYS A 166 2.52 30.34 14.30
CA LYS A 166 1.50 30.56 15.32
C LYS A 166 0.12 30.55 14.68
N MET A 167 -0.78 29.84 15.34
CA MET A 167 -2.17 29.71 14.93
C MET A 167 -3.04 29.74 16.18
N LYS A 168 -4.26 30.27 16.08
CA LYS A 168 -5.28 30.10 17.11
C LYS A 168 -6.34 29.13 16.60
N ILE A 169 -6.74 28.19 17.46
CA ILE A 169 -7.89 27.31 17.23
C ILE A 169 -8.91 27.63 18.33
N ASP A 170 -10.09 28.13 17.94
CA ASP A 170 -11.15 28.59 18.85
C ASP A 170 -10.63 29.55 19.95
N GLY A 171 -9.68 30.40 19.59
CA GLY A 171 -9.04 31.38 20.48
C GLY A 171 -7.84 30.87 21.28
N ILE A 172 -7.55 29.56 21.27
CA ILE A 172 -6.39 28.98 21.93
C ILE A 172 -5.17 29.08 21.00
N GLU A 173 -4.13 29.80 21.43
CA GLU A 173 -2.88 29.91 20.68
C GLU A 173 -2.08 28.60 20.74
N ILE A 174 -1.71 28.10 19.56
CA ILE A 174 -0.81 26.98 19.36
C ILE A 174 0.40 27.44 18.54
N SER A 175 1.56 26.86 18.84
CA SER A 175 2.80 27.11 18.10
C SER A 175 3.36 25.82 17.53
N SER A 176 3.99 25.91 16.36
CA SER A 176 4.66 24.79 15.71
C SER A 176 5.95 25.26 15.07
N ARG A 177 6.98 24.41 15.08
CA ARG A 177 8.24 24.67 14.37
C ARG A 177 8.04 24.67 12.85
N SER A 178 6.95 24.10 12.35
CA SER A 178 6.61 24.05 10.93
C SER A 178 5.27 24.72 10.66
N ASN A 179 4.92 24.90 9.39
CA ASN A 179 3.58 25.34 9.00
C ASN A 179 2.52 24.24 9.15
N SER A 180 2.88 23.06 9.66
CA SER A 180 1.95 21.99 10.00
C SER A 180 1.73 21.95 11.51
N PHE A 181 0.45 21.97 11.90
CA PHE A 181 -0.04 21.98 13.28
C PHE A 181 -0.90 20.75 13.49
N THR A 182 -0.45 19.82 14.34
CA THR A 182 -1.23 18.62 14.68
C THR A 182 -1.80 18.76 16.08
N THR A 183 -3.13 18.59 16.22
CA THR A 183 -3.83 18.70 17.50
C THR A 183 -3.71 17.41 18.32
N GLY A 184 -2.50 17.09 18.77
CA GLY A 184 -2.24 15.98 19.70
C GLY A 184 -2.96 14.67 19.34
N GLU A 185 -3.62 14.06 20.33
CA GLU A 185 -4.33 12.78 20.19
C GLU A 185 -5.61 12.85 19.32
N ASN A 186 -6.12 14.05 19.03
CA ASN A 186 -7.35 14.24 18.26
C ASN A 186 -7.12 14.12 16.74
N GLY A 187 -5.86 14.01 16.29
CA GLY A 187 -5.51 13.63 14.93
C GLY A 187 -5.97 14.58 13.80
N LEU A 188 -6.36 15.80 14.13
CA LEU A 188 -6.55 16.87 13.15
C LEU A 188 -5.18 17.50 12.86
N THR A 189 -4.80 17.53 11.59
CA THR A 189 -3.60 18.21 11.11
C THR A 189 -4.01 19.38 10.22
N LEU A 190 -3.59 20.58 10.61
CA LEU A 190 -3.83 21.84 9.91
C LEU A 190 -2.52 22.30 9.28
N THR A 191 -2.52 22.63 8.01
CA THR A 191 -1.35 23.17 7.32
C THR A 191 -1.63 24.61 6.91
N ALA A 192 -0.90 25.55 7.51
CA ALA A 192 -1.01 26.97 7.21
C ALA A 192 -0.25 27.31 5.92
N VAL A 193 -0.88 28.09 5.06
CA VAL A 193 -0.33 28.53 3.77
C VAL A 193 -0.14 30.05 3.77
N LYS A 194 -1.10 30.79 4.35
CA LYS A 194 -1.09 32.25 4.47
C LYS A 194 -1.63 32.69 5.81
N LEU A 195 -1.36 33.95 6.16
CA LEU A 195 -2.00 34.62 7.28
C LEU A 195 -3.48 34.87 6.96
N GLY A 196 -4.35 34.71 7.96
CA GLY A 196 -5.78 34.93 7.80
C GLY A 196 -6.62 34.01 8.67
N SER A 197 -7.93 34.18 8.59
CA SER A 197 -8.92 33.37 9.32
C SER A 197 -9.63 32.42 8.39
N SER A 198 -9.91 31.21 8.87
CA SER A 198 -10.68 30.19 8.16
C SER A 198 -11.45 29.32 9.16
N THR A 199 -12.54 28.70 8.72
CA THR A 199 -13.30 27.75 9.51
C THR A 199 -13.02 26.34 8.99
N ILE A 200 -12.65 25.43 9.89
CA ILE A 200 -12.44 24.02 9.59
C ILE A 200 -13.65 23.23 10.07
N THR A 201 -14.36 22.62 9.13
CA THR A 201 -15.48 21.72 9.43
C THR A 201 -14.99 20.28 9.35
N VAL A 202 -15.08 19.56 10.46
CA VAL A 202 -14.83 18.11 10.53
C VAL A 202 -16.18 17.42 10.60
N GLN A 203 -16.44 16.53 9.63
CA GLN A 203 -17.69 15.79 9.53
C GLN A 203 -17.45 14.37 9.02
N ASN A 204 -18.49 13.53 9.11
CA ASN A 204 -18.45 12.23 8.45
C ASN A 204 -18.42 12.39 6.92
N ASP A 205 -17.62 11.56 6.27
CA ASP A 205 -17.55 11.43 4.82
C ASP A 205 -18.56 10.37 4.35
N SER A 206 -19.80 10.83 4.12
CA SER A 206 -20.88 9.97 3.64
C SER A 206 -20.52 9.25 2.35
N ALA A 207 -19.75 9.88 1.46
CA ALA A 207 -19.35 9.29 0.18
C ALA A 207 -18.44 8.08 0.39
N LYS A 208 -17.49 8.14 1.33
CA LYS A 208 -16.65 6.99 1.68
C LYS A 208 -17.45 5.86 2.34
N ILE A 209 -18.40 6.18 3.21
CA ILE A 209 -19.28 5.16 3.83
C ILE A 209 -20.10 4.43 2.76
N VAL A 210 -20.74 5.18 1.86
CA VAL A 210 -21.51 4.62 0.74
C VAL A 210 -20.62 3.77 -0.17
N SER A 211 -19.44 4.28 -0.55
CA SER A 211 -18.50 3.55 -1.40
C SER A 211 -18.04 2.24 -0.77
N ALA A 212 -17.76 2.22 0.54
CA ALA A 212 -17.34 1.02 1.24
C ALA A 212 -18.48 0.00 1.39
N ALA A 213 -19.70 0.46 1.68
CA ALA A 213 -20.88 -0.39 1.70
C ALA A 213 -21.16 -1.02 0.33
N GLN A 214 -21.03 -0.23 -0.74
CA GLN A 214 -21.17 -0.70 -2.12
C GLN A 214 -20.09 -1.72 -2.48
N ALA A 215 -18.81 -1.43 -2.18
CA ALA A 215 -17.71 -2.36 -2.42
C ALA A 215 -17.89 -3.69 -1.66
N PHE A 216 -18.45 -3.65 -0.46
CA PHE A 216 -18.82 -4.85 0.28
C PHE A 216 -19.93 -5.65 -0.43
N VAL A 217 -21.03 -4.99 -0.81
CA VAL A 217 -22.15 -5.61 -1.55
C VAL A 217 -21.67 -6.24 -2.86
N ASP A 218 -20.84 -5.54 -3.62
CA ASP A 218 -20.27 -6.04 -4.87
C ASP A 218 -19.36 -7.23 -4.62
N SER A 219 -18.46 -7.14 -3.65
CA SER A 219 -17.54 -8.24 -3.35
C SER A 219 -18.26 -9.51 -2.86
N PHE A 220 -19.37 -9.36 -2.13
CA PHE A 220 -20.23 -10.46 -1.73
C PHE A 220 -20.91 -11.08 -2.96
N ASN A 221 -21.49 -10.22 -3.81
CA ASN A 221 -22.20 -10.64 -5.01
C ASN A 221 -21.29 -11.35 -6.00
N GLU A 222 -20.06 -10.89 -6.18
CA GLU A 222 -19.07 -11.54 -7.05
C GLU A 222 -18.72 -12.96 -6.55
N VAL A 223 -18.53 -13.15 -5.25
CA VAL A 223 -18.30 -14.50 -4.69
C VAL A 223 -19.53 -15.39 -4.90
N ALA A 224 -20.73 -14.88 -4.62
CA ALA A 224 -21.97 -15.63 -4.80
C ALA A 224 -22.20 -16.02 -6.27
N LYS A 225 -21.96 -15.09 -7.20
CA LYS A 225 -22.03 -15.34 -8.65
C LYS A 225 -21.00 -16.35 -9.10
N LEU A 226 -19.74 -16.22 -8.66
CA LEU A 226 -18.66 -17.14 -9.01
C LEU A 226 -18.97 -18.57 -8.58
N ILE A 227 -19.48 -18.75 -7.35
CA ILE A 227 -19.89 -20.07 -6.88
C ILE A 227 -21.04 -20.59 -7.74
N LYS A 228 -22.08 -19.79 -7.95
CA LYS A 228 -23.27 -20.19 -8.70
C LYS A 228 -22.95 -20.52 -10.15
N SER A 229 -22.07 -19.78 -10.82
CA SER A 229 -21.67 -20.04 -12.21
C SER A 229 -20.85 -21.31 -12.35
N ASN A 230 -20.15 -21.74 -11.29
CA ASN A 230 -19.36 -22.97 -11.30
C ASN A 230 -20.10 -24.18 -10.70
N SER A 231 -21.23 -23.98 -10.02
CA SER A 231 -22.00 -25.05 -9.37
C SER A 231 -23.41 -25.24 -9.92
N SER A 232 -23.83 -24.46 -10.91
CA SER A 232 -25.16 -24.54 -11.50
C SER A 232 -25.32 -25.79 -12.38
N TYR A 233 -26.57 -26.16 -12.62
CA TYR A 233 -26.95 -27.12 -13.65
C TYR A 233 -27.88 -26.41 -14.63
N ASP A 234 -27.57 -26.46 -15.91
CA ASP A 234 -28.44 -25.92 -16.94
C ASP A 234 -29.40 -27.01 -17.41
N ALA A 235 -30.67 -26.89 -17.02
CA ALA A 235 -31.71 -27.85 -17.38
C ALA A 235 -32.05 -27.85 -18.88
N SER A 236 -31.79 -26.75 -19.60
CA SER A 236 -32.08 -26.62 -21.02
C SER A 236 -31.03 -27.32 -21.88
N THR A 237 -29.75 -27.08 -21.59
CA THR A 237 -28.63 -27.73 -22.28
C THR A 237 -28.24 -29.07 -21.67
N LYS A 238 -28.81 -29.42 -20.52
CA LYS A 238 -28.46 -30.60 -19.70
C LYS A 238 -26.97 -30.65 -19.34
N THR A 239 -26.36 -29.48 -19.16
CA THR A 239 -24.94 -29.35 -18.86
C THR A 239 -24.71 -29.07 -17.37
N SER A 240 -23.73 -29.76 -16.80
CA SER A 240 -23.21 -29.51 -15.45
C SER A 240 -21.96 -28.65 -15.53
N GLN A 241 -21.78 -27.82 -14.51
CA GLN A 241 -20.54 -27.08 -14.28
C GLN A 241 -19.58 -27.91 -13.41
N ALA A 242 -18.32 -27.47 -13.31
CA ALA A 242 -17.26 -28.24 -12.65
C ALA A 242 -17.57 -28.61 -11.19
N LEU A 243 -18.35 -27.78 -10.48
CA LEU A 243 -18.70 -27.96 -9.07
C LEU A 243 -20.19 -28.26 -8.87
N THR A 244 -20.92 -28.70 -9.90
CA THR A 244 -22.32 -29.13 -9.74
C THR A 244 -22.41 -30.26 -8.73
N GLY A 245 -23.28 -30.11 -7.74
CA GLY A 245 -23.46 -31.10 -6.67
C GLY A 245 -22.38 -31.05 -5.58
N ASP A 246 -21.34 -30.23 -5.70
CA ASP A 246 -20.29 -30.10 -4.68
C ASP A 246 -20.88 -29.55 -3.36
N SER A 247 -20.64 -30.24 -2.25
CA SER A 247 -21.12 -29.82 -0.93
C SER A 247 -20.34 -28.62 -0.40
N SER A 248 -19.05 -28.46 -0.75
CA SER A 248 -18.23 -27.36 -0.25
C SER A 248 -18.73 -26.01 -0.76
N THR A 249 -19.18 -25.94 -2.01
CA THR A 249 -19.76 -24.71 -2.59
C THR A 249 -21.05 -24.30 -1.87
N ARG A 250 -21.91 -25.28 -1.54
CA ARG A 250 -23.11 -25.04 -0.73
C ARG A 250 -22.78 -24.61 0.69
N SER A 251 -21.78 -25.24 1.32
CA SER A 251 -21.31 -24.85 2.65
C SER A 251 -20.79 -23.42 2.67
N VAL A 252 -19.99 -23.01 1.68
CA VAL A 252 -19.50 -21.62 1.58
C VAL A 252 -20.67 -20.63 1.46
N LEU A 253 -21.64 -20.88 0.58
CA LEU A 253 -22.82 -20.02 0.44
C LEU A 253 -23.65 -19.97 1.73
N SER A 254 -23.79 -21.08 2.45
CA SER A 254 -24.49 -21.13 3.72
C SER A 254 -23.76 -20.35 4.82
N THR A 255 -22.44 -20.53 4.96
CA THR A 255 -21.62 -19.78 5.92
C THR A 255 -21.68 -18.28 5.67
N LEU A 256 -21.51 -17.86 4.41
CA LEU A 256 -21.66 -16.44 4.05
C LEU A 256 -23.08 -15.94 4.23
N GLY A 257 -24.07 -16.79 3.94
CA GLY A 257 -25.49 -16.50 4.14
C GLY A 257 -25.79 -16.19 5.60
N ASN A 258 -25.34 -17.05 6.51
CA ASN A 258 -25.48 -16.92 7.95
C ASN A 258 -24.73 -15.69 8.48
N ALA A 259 -23.48 -15.47 8.07
CA ALA A 259 -22.69 -14.33 8.52
C ALA A 259 -23.35 -12.97 8.18
N ARG A 260 -24.14 -12.92 7.11
CA ARG A 260 -24.91 -11.72 6.71
C ARG A 260 -26.24 -11.56 7.46
N THR A 261 -26.88 -12.65 7.91
CA THR A 261 -28.20 -12.62 8.57
C THR A 261 -28.12 -12.64 10.08
N THR A 262 -27.06 -13.21 10.65
CA THR A 262 -26.81 -13.20 12.09
C THR A 262 -26.44 -11.79 12.54
N THR A 263 -27.24 -11.23 13.44
CA THR A 263 -26.94 -9.95 14.10
C THR A 263 -25.76 -10.12 15.06
N PRO A 264 -24.65 -9.37 14.90
CA PRO A 264 -23.55 -9.40 15.86
C PRO A 264 -23.97 -8.93 17.27
N ASP A 265 -23.52 -9.64 18.31
CA ASP A 265 -23.86 -9.34 19.71
C ASP A 265 -23.44 -7.93 20.16
N THR A 266 -22.38 -7.40 19.56
CA THR A 266 -21.86 -6.04 19.80
C THR A 266 -22.84 -4.92 19.40
N LEU A 267 -23.90 -5.26 18.67
CA LEU A 267 -24.96 -4.34 18.23
C LEU A 267 -26.23 -4.40 19.08
N SER A 268 -26.26 -5.18 20.17
CA SER A 268 -27.45 -5.31 21.04
C SER A 268 -28.03 -3.96 21.50
N THR A 269 -27.17 -2.97 21.76
CA THR A 269 -27.54 -1.60 22.17
C THR A 269 -27.42 -0.56 21.05
N ALA A 270 -27.05 -0.94 19.83
CA ALA A 270 -26.87 -0.01 18.72
C ALA A 270 -28.21 0.45 18.12
N ALA A 271 -28.23 1.67 17.58
CA ALA A 271 -29.41 2.25 16.91
C ALA A 271 -29.77 1.47 15.63
N PHE A 272 -28.75 0.99 14.91
CA PHE A 272 -28.88 0.06 13.79
C PHE A 272 -28.27 -1.27 14.20
N LYS A 273 -29.00 -2.35 13.98
CA LYS A 273 -28.63 -3.72 14.36
C LYS A 273 -28.42 -4.60 13.15
N THR A 274 -29.11 -4.32 12.04
CA THR A 274 -29.11 -5.17 10.85
C THR A 274 -28.64 -4.42 9.61
N LEU A 275 -28.07 -5.16 8.65
CA LEU A 275 -27.73 -4.63 7.32
C LEU A 275 -28.96 -4.05 6.59
N GLY A 276 -30.15 -4.62 6.83
CA GLY A 276 -31.40 -4.16 6.22
C GLY A 276 -31.81 -2.75 6.66
N GLU A 277 -31.56 -2.38 7.91
CA GLU A 277 -31.81 -1.03 8.44
C GLU A 277 -30.88 0.02 7.81
N LEU A 278 -29.70 -0.40 7.36
CA LEU A 278 -28.77 0.42 6.59
C LEU A 278 -29.08 0.46 5.07
N GLY A 279 -30.13 -0.23 4.62
CA GLY A 279 -30.49 -0.31 3.20
C GLY A 279 -29.78 -1.42 2.43
N ILE A 280 -29.02 -2.30 3.08
CA ILE A 280 -28.42 -3.49 2.44
C ILE A 280 -29.40 -4.65 2.57
N THR A 281 -30.09 -4.97 1.48
CA THR A 281 -31.17 -5.96 1.42
C THR A 281 -30.76 -7.23 0.70
N ILE A 282 -31.43 -8.34 1.02
CA ILE A 282 -31.21 -9.64 0.38
C ILE A 282 -32.28 -9.84 -0.70
N GLN A 283 -31.86 -10.11 -1.93
CA GLN A 283 -32.74 -10.42 -3.05
C GLN A 283 -33.15 -11.90 -3.01
N GLN A 284 -34.23 -12.27 -3.72
CA GLN A 284 -34.64 -13.67 -3.89
C GLN A 284 -33.53 -14.55 -4.49
N SER A 285 -32.62 -13.96 -5.26
CA SER A 285 -31.44 -14.63 -5.83
C SER A 285 -30.37 -14.98 -4.78
N GLY A 286 -30.51 -14.51 -3.54
CA GLY A 286 -29.49 -14.61 -2.49
C GLY A 286 -28.38 -13.56 -2.59
N LEU A 287 -28.47 -12.65 -3.58
CA LEU A 287 -27.55 -11.52 -3.75
C LEU A 287 -27.94 -10.34 -2.85
N LEU A 288 -26.97 -9.49 -2.53
CA LEU A 288 -27.18 -8.24 -1.82
C LEU A 288 -27.54 -7.11 -2.78
N LYS A 289 -28.36 -6.16 -2.31
CA LYS A 289 -28.64 -4.89 -2.99
C LYS A 289 -28.50 -3.74 -2.00
N LEU A 290 -27.77 -2.70 -2.38
CA LEU A 290 -27.70 -1.46 -1.64
C LEU A 290 -28.81 -0.51 -2.09
N ASP A 291 -29.56 0.02 -1.11
CA ASP A 291 -30.42 1.19 -1.26
C ASP A 291 -29.67 2.41 -0.71
N GLU A 292 -29.01 3.14 -1.61
CA GLU A 292 -28.21 4.31 -1.24
C GLU A 292 -29.04 5.41 -0.57
N THR A 293 -30.32 5.55 -0.90
CA THR A 293 -31.20 6.54 -0.28
C THR A 293 -31.43 6.21 1.20
N LYS A 294 -31.68 4.93 1.51
CA LYS A 294 -31.80 4.48 2.90
C LYS A 294 -30.48 4.59 3.65
N LEU A 295 -29.37 4.22 3.03
CA LEU A 295 -28.05 4.35 3.65
C LEU A 295 -27.73 5.81 3.97
N ASN A 296 -27.93 6.74 3.03
CA ASN A 296 -27.72 8.16 3.25
C ASN A 296 -28.63 8.71 4.37
N LYS A 297 -29.88 8.24 4.47
CA LYS A 297 -30.78 8.60 5.57
C LYS A 297 -30.25 8.09 6.93
N ALA A 298 -29.74 6.87 6.98
CA ALA A 298 -29.13 6.30 8.19
C ALA A 298 -27.86 7.08 8.58
N ILE A 299 -27.00 7.44 7.62
CA ILE A 299 -25.79 8.25 7.84
C ILE A 299 -26.15 9.62 8.41
N SER A 300 -27.17 10.28 7.86
CA SER A 300 -27.66 11.58 8.36
C SER A 300 -28.27 11.50 9.76
N THR A 301 -28.76 10.33 10.17
CA THR A 301 -29.30 10.10 11.52
C THR A 301 -28.18 9.87 12.52
N SER A 302 -27.27 8.94 12.23
CA SER A 302 -26.09 8.66 13.06
C SER A 302 -25.04 7.90 12.26
N ALA A 303 -24.10 8.62 11.65
CA ALA A 303 -23.00 8.01 10.91
C ALA A 303 -22.10 7.13 11.79
N SER A 304 -21.91 7.47 13.07
CA SER A 304 -21.15 6.64 14.01
C SER A 304 -21.81 5.28 14.22
N ASP A 305 -23.13 5.22 14.35
CA ASP A 305 -23.85 3.95 14.47
C ASP A 305 -23.86 3.16 13.16
N VAL A 306 -23.92 3.84 12.01
CA VAL A 306 -23.75 3.20 10.69
C VAL A 306 -22.37 2.55 10.59
N VAL A 307 -21.30 3.28 10.92
CA VAL A 307 -19.92 2.76 10.89
C VAL A 307 -19.74 1.61 11.88
N LYS A 308 -20.30 1.71 13.09
CA LYS A 308 -20.27 0.62 14.09
C LYS A 308 -20.96 -0.64 13.57
N THR A 309 -22.12 -0.50 12.94
CA THR A 309 -22.88 -1.61 12.36
C THR A 309 -22.13 -2.26 11.21
N LEU A 310 -21.62 -1.46 10.28
CA LEU A 310 -20.79 -1.95 9.16
C LEU A 310 -19.52 -2.65 9.67
N SER A 311 -18.88 -2.12 10.72
CA SER A 311 -17.70 -2.71 11.33
C SER A 311 -17.98 -4.07 11.95
N ALA A 312 -19.09 -4.22 12.69
CA ALA A 312 -19.47 -5.49 13.29
C ALA A 312 -19.78 -6.57 12.22
N TYR A 313 -20.50 -6.20 11.15
CA TYR A 313 -20.73 -7.12 10.02
C TYR A 313 -19.46 -7.41 9.22
N GLY A 314 -18.59 -6.42 9.04
CA GLY A 314 -17.26 -6.57 8.43
C GLY A 314 -16.42 -7.59 9.19
N GLN A 315 -16.40 -7.52 10.52
CA GLN A 315 -15.72 -8.49 11.38
C GLN A 315 -16.32 -9.90 11.26
N SER A 316 -17.64 -10.03 11.39
CA SER A 316 -18.35 -11.32 11.32
C SER A 316 -18.05 -12.04 10.00
N ILE A 317 -18.18 -11.31 8.89
CA ILE A 317 -17.96 -11.85 7.55
C ILE A 317 -16.48 -12.08 7.27
N GLY A 318 -15.60 -11.17 7.70
CA GLY A 318 -14.15 -11.36 7.59
C GLY A 318 -13.71 -12.64 8.30
N THR A 319 -14.21 -12.86 9.52
CA THR A 319 -13.95 -14.09 10.31
C THR A 319 -14.48 -15.33 9.60
N ALA A 320 -15.70 -15.28 9.06
CA ALA A 320 -16.28 -16.38 8.31
C ALA A 320 -15.45 -16.74 7.07
N VAL A 321 -14.97 -15.73 6.33
CA VAL A 321 -14.11 -15.92 5.15
C VAL A 321 -12.78 -16.54 5.54
N MET A 322 -12.10 -16.01 6.57
CA MET A 322 -10.82 -16.55 7.05
C MET A 322 -10.96 -18.00 7.51
N THR A 323 -11.97 -18.31 8.33
CA THR A 323 -12.21 -19.67 8.84
C THR A 323 -12.43 -20.69 7.73
N MET A 324 -13.04 -20.30 6.61
CA MET A 324 -13.22 -21.20 5.47
C MET A 324 -11.91 -21.48 4.72
N GLN A 325 -10.97 -20.54 4.73
CA GLN A 325 -9.69 -20.61 4.01
C GLN A 325 -8.54 -21.18 4.86
N ASP A 326 -8.61 -21.04 6.17
CA ASP A 326 -7.60 -21.52 7.11
C ASP A 326 -7.49 -23.05 7.12
N THR A 327 -6.44 -23.55 7.76
CA THR A 327 -6.20 -24.99 7.90
C THR A 327 -7.39 -25.66 8.61
N GLY A 328 -7.97 -26.68 7.99
CA GLY A 328 -9.18 -27.34 8.48
C GLY A 328 -10.49 -26.70 8.01
N GLY A 329 -10.43 -25.53 7.37
CA GLY A 329 -11.56 -24.86 6.72
C GLY A 329 -12.08 -25.61 5.50
N VAL A 330 -13.34 -25.36 5.13
CA VAL A 330 -14.03 -26.07 4.03
C VAL A 330 -13.36 -25.87 2.67
N VAL A 331 -12.85 -24.67 2.38
CA VAL A 331 -12.16 -24.37 1.10
C VAL A 331 -10.79 -25.04 1.09
N PHE A 332 -10.03 -24.92 2.18
CA PHE A 332 -8.74 -25.57 2.35
C PHE A 332 -8.83 -27.09 2.17
N ASN A 333 -9.74 -27.73 2.88
CA ASN A 333 -9.93 -29.18 2.83
C ASN A 333 -10.34 -29.64 1.43
N ARG A 334 -11.22 -28.90 0.74
CA ARG A 334 -11.63 -29.25 -0.63
C ARG A 334 -10.46 -29.15 -1.60
N ILE A 335 -9.66 -28.08 -1.52
CA ILE A 335 -8.48 -27.92 -2.37
C ILE A 335 -7.48 -29.07 -2.14
N ASN A 336 -7.20 -29.43 -0.89
CA ASN A 336 -6.26 -30.51 -0.58
C ASN A 336 -6.79 -31.89 -0.98
N SER A 337 -8.10 -32.13 -0.81
CA SER A 337 -8.75 -33.34 -1.31
C SER A 337 -8.62 -33.46 -2.83
N LEU A 338 -8.88 -32.37 -3.58
CA LEU A 338 -8.73 -32.36 -5.04
C LEU A 338 -7.27 -32.57 -5.47
N LYS A 339 -6.30 -31.92 -4.79
CA LYS A 339 -4.87 -32.16 -5.04
C LYS A 339 -4.48 -33.62 -4.80
N SER A 340 -5.00 -34.24 -3.74
CA SER A 340 -4.75 -35.64 -3.42
C SER A 340 -5.35 -36.57 -4.48
N SER A 341 -6.57 -36.29 -4.95
CA SER A 341 -7.17 -37.03 -6.06
C SER A 341 -6.36 -36.90 -7.34
N VAL A 342 -5.86 -35.71 -7.67
CA VAL A 342 -4.99 -35.49 -8.83
C VAL A 342 -3.71 -36.32 -8.71
N SER A 343 -3.05 -36.31 -7.54
CA SER A 343 -1.87 -37.14 -7.29
C SER A 343 -2.17 -38.62 -7.52
N HIS A 344 -3.26 -39.13 -6.93
CA HIS A 344 -3.63 -40.53 -7.06
C HIS A 344 -3.93 -40.94 -8.51
N PHE A 345 -4.55 -40.06 -9.29
CA PHE A 345 -4.79 -40.33 -10.72
C PHE A 345 -3.51 -40.30 -11.54
N THR A 346 -2.55 -39.42 -11.21
CA THR A 346 -1.22 -39.42 -11.83
C THR A 346 -0.50 -40.74 -11.55
N ASP A 347 -0.44 -41.18 -10.29
CA ASP A 347 0.21 -42.45 -9.91
C ASP A 347 -0.47 -43.66 -10.59
N SER A 348 -1.81 -43.65 -10.66
CA SER A 348 -2.59 -44.71 -11.31
C SER A 348 -2.32 -44.78 -12.82
N LYS A 349 -2.17 -43.62 -13.46
CA LYS A 349 -1.82 -43.53 -14.88
C LYS A 349 -0.43 -44.12 -15.13
N GLU A 350 0.57 -43.75 -14.35
CA GLU A 350 1.94 -44.28 -14.48
C GLU A 350 1.98 -45.80 -14.26
N ALA A 351 1.26 -46.31 -13.25
CA ALA A 351 1.15 -47.74 -13.02
C ALA A 351 0.51 -48.48 -14.21
N MET A 352 -0.51 -47.88 -14.84
CA MET A 352 -1.17 -48.45 -16.02
C MET A 352 -0.24 -48.45 -17.25
N GLU A 353 0.48 -47.35 -17.49
CA GLU A 353 1.46 -47.26 -18.57
C GLU A 353 2.58 -48.30 -18.43
N ASN A 354 3.09 -48.48 -17.21
CA ASN A 354 4.07 -49.53 -16.91
C ASN A 354 3.50 -50.93 -17.17
N ARG A 355 2.25 -51.19 -16.77
CA ARG A 355 1.59 -52.49 -17.00
C ARG A 355 1.38 -52.76 -18.49
N VAL A 356 0.96 -51.76 -19.27
CA VAL A 356 0.82 -51.87 -20.73
C VAL A 356 2.17 -52.17 -21.38
N SER A 357 3.24 -51.49 -20.98
CA SER A 357 4.60 -51.74 -21.48
C SER A 357 5.08 -53.17 -21.21
N LEU A 358 4.83 -53.70 -20.00
CA LEU A 358 5.19 -55.08 -19.65
C LEU A 358 4.39 -56.11 -20.46
N ILE A 359 3.10 -55.88 -20.67
CA ILE A 359 2.25 -56.74 -21.50
C ILE A 359 2.75 -56.73 -22.95
N GLU A 360 3.09 -55.56 -23.49
CA GLU A 360 3.65 -55.45 -24.84
C GLU A 360 4.97 -56.24 -24.96
N LYS A 361 5.91 -56.06 -24.02
CA LYS A 361 7.18 -56.82 -23.99
C LYS A 361 6.93 -58.33 -23.97
N ARG A 362 6.00 -58.79 -23.13
CA ARG A 362 5.63 -60.20 -23.04
C ARG A 362 5.04 -60.72 -24.35
N TYR A 363 4.12 -60.00 -24.97
CA TYR A 363 3.54 -60.41 -26.25
C TYR A 363 4.58 -60.41 -27.36
N ARG A 364 5.46 -59.41 -27.45
CA ARG A 364 6.58 -59.43 -28.41
C ARG A 364 7.46 -60.67 -28.23
N ALA A 365 7.83 -61.01 -26.99
CA ALA A 365 8.61 -62.22 -26.71
C ALA A 365 7.87 -63.51 -27.12
N GLN A 366 6.57 -63.61 -26.83
CA GLN A 366 5.74 -64.75 -27.22
C GLN A 366 5.62 -64.89 -28.74
N PHE A 367 5.39 -63.79 -29.47
CA PHE A 367 5.35 -63.81 -30.93
C PHE A 367 6.70 -64.18 -31.54
N THR A 368 7.80 -63.62 -31.06
CA THR A 368 9.15 -64.01 -31.52
C THR A 368 9.45 -65.49 -31.24
N ALA A 369 8.98 -66.04 -30.11
CA ALA A 369 9.13 -67.46 -29.82
C ALA A 369 8.25 -68.34 -30.73
N LEU A 370 7.02 -67.91 -31.01
CA LEU A 370 6.10 -68.56 -31.95
C LEU A 370 6.71 -68.59 -33.35
N ASP A 371 7.28 -67.49 -33.83
CA ASP A 371 7.94 -67.40 -35.14
C ASP A 371 9.10 -68.40 -35.24
N LYS A 372 9.95 -68.48 -34.21
CA LYS A 372 11.03 -69.48 -34.14
C LYS A 372 10.51 -70.91 -34.18
N TYR A 373 9.42 -71.19 -33.45
CA TYR A 373 8.81 -72.53 -33.43
C TYR A 373 8.22 -72.89 -34.79
N MET A 374 7.53 -71.96 -35.46
CA MET A 374 7.00 -72.14 -36.81
C MET A 374 8.13 -72.36 -37.83
N SER A 375 9.23 -71.61 -37.76
CA SER A 375 10.42 -71.85 -38.60
C SER A 375 10.99 -73.25 -38.39
N ALA A 376 11.18 -73.68 -37.14
CA ALA A 376 11.68 -75.03 -36.83
C ALA A 376 10.72 -76.14 -37.30
N MET A 377 9.40 -75.94 -37.17
CA MET A 377 8.42 -76.87 -37.72
C MET A 377 8.47 -76.95 -39.24
N ASN A 378 8.64 -75.82 -39.93
CA ASN A 378 8.79 -75.78 -41.39
C ASN A 378 10.07 -76.48 -41.85
N GLU A 379 11.19 -76.27 -41.15
CA GLU A 379 12.45 -77.00 -41.39
C GLU A 379 12.28 -78.51 -41.18
N THR A 380 11.63 -78.91 -40.09
CA THR A 380 11.33 -80.31 -39.78
C THR A 380 10.44 -80.94 -40.85
N SER A 381 9.37 -80.24 -41.26
CA SER A 381 8.46 -80.66 -42.33
C SER A 381 9.21 -80.86 -43.65
N THR A 382 10.10 -79.92 -43.99
CA THR A 382 10.95 -80.00 -45.18
C THR A 382 11.90 -81.20 -45.12
N SER A 383 12.56 -81.41 -43.97
CA SER A 383 13.45 -82.56 -43.74
C SER A 383 12.70 -83.89 -43.85
N LEU A 384 11.53 -84.02 -43.20
CA LEU A 384 10.70 -85.21 -43.30
C LEU A 384 10.26 -85.46 -44.75
N THR A 385 9.85 -84.42 -45.46
CA THR A 385 9.48 -84.52 -46.89
C THR A 385 10.67 -85.00 -47.74
N GLN A 386 11.88 -84.53 -47.47
CA GLN A 386 13.10 -85.00 -48.15
C GLN A 386 13.42 -86.46 -47.82
N GLN A 387 13.31 -86.86 -46.55
CA GLN A 387 13.52 -88.26 -46.12
C GLN A 387 12.49 -89.21 -46.74
N LEU A 388 11.21 -88.82 -46.78
CA LEU A 388 10.15 -89.57 -47.45
C LEU A 388 10.44 -89.71 -48.96
N LYS A 389 10.84 -88.63 -49.64
CA LYS A 389 11.26 -88.71 -51.05
C LYS A 389 12.42 -89.69 -51.24
N ALA A 390 13.44 -89.65 -50.37
CA ALA A 390 14.58 -90.55 -50.42
C ALA A 390 14.17 -92.03 -50.29
N LEU A 391 13.26 -92.36 -49.37
CA LEU A 391 12.71 -93.71 -49.20
C LEU A 391 11.89 -94.17 -50.42
N THR A 392 11.13 -93.27 -51.05
CA THR A 392 10.41 -93.61 -52.29
C THR A 392 11.35 -93.79 -53.49
N SER A 393 12.50 -93.10 -53.53
CA SER A 393 13.50 -93.27 -54.58
C SER A 393 14.37 -94.53 -54.43
N SER A 394 14.49 -95.10 -53.22
CA SER A 394 15.19 -96.37 -53.00
C SER A 394 14.31 -97.61 -53.23
N SER A 395 13.05 -97.41 -53.62
CA SER A 395 12.04 -98.46 -53.78
C SER A 395 11.63 -98.71 -55.24
N ASN A 396 12.43 -98.23 -56.21
CA ASN A 396 12.25 -98.48 -57.64
C ASN A 396 13.48 -99.16 -58.24
#